data_AF-A0A673CGD6-F1
#
_entry.id   AF-A0A673CGD6-F1
#
_cell.length_a   1.000
_cell.length_b   1.000
_cell.length_c   1.000
_cell.angle_alpha   90.00
_cell.angle_beta   90.00
_cell.angle_gamma   90.00
#
_symmetry.space_group_name_H-M   'P 1'
#
loop_
_entity.id
_entity.type
_entity.pdbx_description
1 polymer ?
#
loop_
_entity_poly.entity_id
_entity_poly.type
_entity_poly.pdbx_seq_one_letter_code
_entity_poly.pdbx_strand_id
1 'polypeptide(L)'
;MSECRKEKEEREYYCYSEFAVNGIVHDIDVLRKGIRLITLMVSSDGFYKMSRLYVTPDSFFFKVRLLVLDTYKCSKPCPDIKLGTRYIIMGQIYHRRRHLPTDLLNLLGGKLKPGDGLLRSNNYVKRFNKRRHQKALEATRSRCR
;
A
#
# COMPACT_ATOMS: atom_id res chain seq x y z
N MET A 1 16.83 16.32 -11.21
CA MET A 1 15.59 16.52 -10.41
C MET A 1 14.87 15.18 -10.37
N SER A 2 14.70 14.57 -9.20
CA SER A 2 14.05 13.25 -9.08
C SER A 2 12.60 13.36 -9.54
N GLU A 3 12.31 12.85 -10.74
CA GLU A 3 10.99 12.87 -11.36
C GLU A 3 9.95 12.39 -10.35
N CYS A 4 9.07 13.29 -9.90
CA CYS A 4 7.80 12.86 -9.35
C CYS A 4 7.03 12.31 -10.58
N ARG A 5 7.25 11.01 -10.86
CA ARG A 5 6.32 10.04 -11.52
C ARG A 5 6.51 9.74 -13.02
N LYS A 6 6.83 8.48 -13.34
CA LYS A 6 6.33 7.81 -14.56
C LYS A 6 4.96 7.21 -14.23
N GLU A 7 3.90 7.71 -14.87
CA GLU A 7 2.58 7.08 -14.78
C GLU A 7 2.61 5.78 -15.60
N LYS A 8 2.52 4.64 -14.92
CA LYS A 8 2.25 3.35 -15.56
C LYS A 8 0.74 3.07 -15.58
N GLU A 9 0.31 2.21 -16.49
CA GLU A 9 -1.06 1.69 -16.46
C GLU A 9 -1.33 0.87 -15.20
N GLU A 10 -2.59 0.81 -14.77
CA GLU A 10 -3.02 0.03 -13.60
C GLU A 10 -2.58 -1.45 -13.69
N ARG A 11 -2.58 -2.03 -14.90
CA ARG A 11 -2.17 -3.42 -15.13
C ARG A 11 -0.69 -3.64 -14.81
N GLU A 12 0.18 -2.73 -15.22
CA GLU A 12 1.61 -2.86 -14.92
C GLU A 12 1.85 -2.82 -13.42
N TYR A 13 1.22 -1.86 -12.73
CA TYR A 13 1.29 -1.78 -11.28
C TYR A 13 0.80 -3.07 -10.60
N TYR A 14 -0.31 -3.62 -11.07
CA TYR A 14 -0.84 -4.88 -10.56
C TYR A 14 0.17 -6.03 -10.70
N CYS A 15 0.81 -6.14 -11.87
CA CYS A 15 1.79 -7.19 -12.15
C CYS A 15 3.06 -7.07 -11.31
N TYR A 16 3.60 -5.86 -11.15
CA TYR A 16 4.78 -5.62 -10.32
C TYR A 16 4.51 -5.71 -8.82
N SER A 17 3.24 -5.58 -8.39
CA SER A 17 2.87 -5.57 -6.98
C SER A 17 2.70 -6.98 -6.43
N GLU A 18 3.14 -7.21 -5.19
CA GLU A 18 2.89 -8.45 -4.46
C GLU A 18 1.46 -8.50 -3.91
N PHE A 19 0.90 -7.33 -3.57
CA PHE A 19 -0.49 -7.22 -3.14
C PHE A 19 -1.19 -6.06 -3.85
N ALA A 20 -2.51 -6.16 -3.99
CA ALA A 20 -3.40 -5.16 -4.51
C ALA A 20 -4.74 -5.24 -3.76
N VAL A 21 -5.10 -4.18 -3.05
CA VAL A 21 -6.33 -4.10 -2.25
C VAL A 21 -7.00 -2.74 -2.43
N ASN A 22 -8.28 -2.66 -2.08
CA ASN A 22 -8.95 -1.41 -1.85
C ASN A 22 -9.56 -1.37 -0.45
N GLY A 23 -9.45 -0.24 0.22
CA GLY A 23 -9.89 -0.12 1.60
C GLY A 23 -9.94 1.32 2.07
N ILE A 24 -10.62 1.53 3.20
CA ILE A 24 -10.74 2.83 3.87
C ILE A 24 -9.58 2.97 4.85
N VAL A 25 -8.91 4.12 4.83
CA VAL A 25 -7.85 4.41 5.80
C VAL A 25 -8.50 4.66 7.16
N HIS A 26 -8.28 3.74 8.08
CA HIS A 26 -8.86 3.78 9.43
C HIS A 26 -7.94 4.45 10.43
N ASP A 27 -6.62 4.31 10.26
CA ASP A 27 -5.64 4.93 11.16
C ASP A 27 -4.35 5.30 10.40
N ILE A 28 -3.66 6.34 10.88
CA ILE A 28 -2.37 6.83 10.37
C ILE A 28 -1.48 7.20 11.56
N ASP A 29 -0.47 6.39 11.84
CA ASP A 29 0.59 6.67 12.82
C ASP A 29 1.81 7.28 12.10
N VAL A 30 2.08 8.56 12.36
CA VAL A 30 3.20 9.30 11.76
C VAL A 30 4.44 9.17 12.65
N LEU A 31 5.38 8.30 12.25
CA LEU A 31 6.58 8.05 13.03
C LEU A 31 7.66 9.12 12.84
N ARG A 32 7.80 9.62 11.61
CA ARG A 32 8.73 10.69 11.22
C ARG A 32 8.24 11.29 9.90
N LYS A 33 8.71 12.49 9.54
CA LYS A 33 8.48 13.05 8.19
C LYS A 33 8.83 12.01 7.11
N GLY A 34 7.84 11.67 6.29
CA GLY A 34 7.96 10.66 5.22
C GLY A 34 7.83 9.20 5.66
N ILE A 35 7.65 8.90 6.95
CA ILE A 35 7.51 7.53 7.46
C ILE A 35 6.20 7.42 8.25
N ARG A 36 5.27 6.63 7.73
CA ARG A 36 3.95 6.44 8.33
C ARG A 36 3.57 4.97 8.36
N LEU A 37 2.90 4.54 9.43
CA LEU A 37 2.16 3.29 9.44
C LEU A 37 0.69 3.61 9.25
N ILE A 38 0.03 2.92 8.32
CA ILE A 38 -1.41 3.09 8.09
C ILE A 38 -2.12 1.76 8.28
N THR A 39 -3.35 1.86 8.78
CA THR A 39 -4.26 0.72 8.87
C THR A 39 -5.40 0.93 7.88
N LEU A 40 -5.59 -0.01 6.96
CA LEU A 40 -6.74 -0.05 6.07
C LEU A 40 -7.77 -1.03 6.61
N MET A 41 -9.03 -0.62 6.51
CA MET A 41 -10.20 -1.49 6.64
C MET A 41 -10.64 -1.89 5.23
N VAL A 42 -10.51 -3.19 4.95
CA VAL A 42 -10.75 -3.80 3.64
C VAL A 42 -11.99 -4.68 3.74
N SER A 43 -12.96 -4.47 2.85
CA SER A 43 -14.14 -5.35 2.75
C SER A 43 -13.79 -6.65 2.01
N SER A 44 -14.70 -7.63 1.99
CA SER A 44 -14.47 -8.92 1.31
C SER A 44 -14.22 -8.77 -0.21
N ASP A 45 -14.91 -7.84 -0.88
CA ASP A 45 -14.69 -7.44 -2.28
C ASP A 45 -13.47 -6.50 -2.46
N GLY A 46 -12.77 -6.23 -1.36
CA GLY A 46 -11.63 -5.34 -1.26
C GLY A 46 -10.34 -5.90 -1.86
N PHE A 47 -10.24 -7.21 -2.01
CA PHE A 47 -9.00 -7.90 -2.36
C PHE A 47 -8.91 -8.21 -3.86
N TYR A 48 -7.92 -7.63 -4.54
CA TYR A 48 -7.61 -7.97 -5.94
C TYR A 48 -6.46 -8.99 -6.03
N LYS A 49 -5.45 -8.82 -5.19
CA LYS A 49 -4.28 -9.70 -5.07
C LYS A 49 -3.79 -9.66 -3.62
N MET A 50 -3.77 -10.80 -2.96
CA MET A 50 -3.41 -10.88 -1.55
C MET A 50 -2.02 -11.49 -1.34
N SER A 51 -1.67 -12.51 -2.13
CA SER A 51 -0.44 -13.29 -1.95
C SER A 51 -0.25 -13.73 -0.50
N ARG A 52 0.74 -13.21 0.22
CA ARG A 52 1.01 -13.52 1.65
C ARG A 52 0.79 -12.30 2.56
N LEU A 53 -0.03 -11.35 2.12
CA LEU A 53 -0.35 -10.15 2.87
C LEU A 53 -1.05 -10.55 4.17
N TYR A 54 -0.50 -10.12 5.30
CA TYR A 54 -1.09 -10.38 6.59
C TYR A 54 -2.35 -9.52 6.76
N VAL A 55 -3.43 -10.19 7.14
CA VAL A 55 -4.70 -9.53 7.45
C VAL A 55 -5.23 -10.05 8.76
N THR A 56 -5.92 -9.18 9.49
CA THR A 56 -6.59 -9.56 10.73
C THR A 56 -8.08 -9.31 10.56
N PRO A 57 -8.95 -10.32 10.73
CA PRO A 57 -10.39 -10.09 10.67
C PRO A 57 -10.83 -9.14 11.81
N ASP A 58 -11.74 -8.24 11.49
CA ASP A 58 -12.30 -7.26 12.41
C ASP A 58 -13.79 -7.04 12.10
N SER A 59 -14.63 -7.84 12.75
CA SER A 59 -16.06 -7.91 12.48
C SER A 59 -16.35 -8.13 10.99
N PHE A 60 -16.86 -7.11 10.29
CA PHE A 60 -17.23 -7.17 8.86
C PHE A 60 -16.09 -6.80 7.91
N PHE A 61 -14.96 -6.33 8.45
CA PHE A 61 -13.81 -5.85 7.68
C PHE A 61 -12.57 -6.67 8.01
N PHE A 62 -11.54 -6.48 7.20
CA PHE A 62 -10.20 -7.00 7.41
C PHE A 62 -9.24 -5.83 7.62
N LYS A 63 -8.49 -5.86 8.71
CA LYS A 63 -7.41 -4.92 9.01
C LYS A 63 -6.16 -5.31 8.22
N VAL A 64 -5.66 -4.37 7.43
CA VAL A 64 -4.38 -4.49 6.70
C VAL A 64 -3.46 -3.38 7.15
N ARG A 65 -2.26 -3.75 7.63
CA ARG A 65 -1.25 -2.78 8.11
C ARG A 65 -0.21 -2.55 7.03
N LEU A 66 0.09 -1.28 6.76
CA LEU A 66 1.00 -0.88 5.69
C LEU A 66 2.02 0.14 6.21
N LEU A 67 3.30 -0.08 5.92
CA LEU A 67 4.36 0.92 6.07
C LEU A 67 4.45 1.78 4.80
N VAL A 68 4.31 3.08 4.95
CA VAL A 68 4.45 4.07 3.88
C VAL A 68 5.76 4.82 4.06
N LEU A 69 6.64 4.70 3.08
CA LEU A 69 7.92 5.40 2.98
C LEU A 69 7.87 6.39 1.82
N ASP A 70 8.03 7.67 2.14
CA ASP A 70 8.20 8.70 1.14
C ASP A 70 9.65 8.71 0.66
N THR A 71 9.87 8.12 -0.50
CA THR A 71 11.17 8.04 -1.16
C THR A 71 11.44 9.20 -2.10
N TYR A 72 10.46 10.09 -2.34
CA TYR A 72 10.65 11.27 -3.19
C TYR A 72 10.77 12.54 -2.35
N LYS A 73 11.67 13.43 -2.76
CA LYS A 73 11.76 14.79 -2.20
C LYS A 73 10.73 15.71 -2.88
N CYS A 74 9.45 15.34 -2.85
CA CYS A 74 8.37 16.21 -3.35
C CYS A 74 7.95 17.18 -2.21
N SER A 75 7.39 18.36 -2.55
CA SER A 75 6.99 19.39 -1.56
C SER A 75 5.81 18.96 -0.68
N LYS A 76 5.00 18.00 -1.17
CA LYS A 76 3.89 17.37 -0.45
C LYS A 76 4.24 15.90 -0.16
N PRO A 77 3.73 15.32 0.94
CA PRO A 77 3.96 13.91 1.24
C PRO A 77 3.44 13.02 0.10
N CYS A 78 4.29 12.14 -0.40
CA CYS A 78 3.96 11.21 -1.47
C CYS A 78 4.03 9.77 -0.94
N PRO A 79 2.92 9.00 -0.97
CA PRO A 79 1.57 9.35 -1.42
C PRO A 79 0.76 10.19 -0.41
N ASP A 80 -0.12 11.08 -0.90
CA ASP A 80 -1.06 11.85 -0.07
C ASP A 80 -2.26 10.98 0.36
N ILE A 81 -2.13 10.39 1.54
CA ILE A 81 -3.10 9.47 2.15
C ILE A 81 -3.86 10.22 3.24
N LYS A 82 -5.19 10.18 3.15
CA LYS A 82 -6.10 10.84 4.10
C LYS A 82 -6.93 9.81 4.86
N LEU A 83 -7.12 10.07 6.16
CA LEU A 83 -8.01 9.31 7.03
C LEU A 83 -9.44 9.29 6.47
N GLY A 84 -10.17 8.19 6.66
CA GLY A 84 -11.56 8.02 6.22
C GLY A 84 -11.76 7.91 4.70
N THR A 85 -10.71 8.07 3.89
CA THR A 85 -10.82 8.00 2.43
C THR A 85 -10.54 6.58 1.95
N ARG A 86 -11.33 6.11 0.96
CA ARG A 86 -11.11 4.82 0.30
C ARG A 86 -10.05 4.94 -0.79
N TYR A 87 -9.05 4.07 -0.78
CA TYR A 87 -7.98 3.99 -1.77
C TYR A 87 -7.92 2.61 -2.42
N ILE A 88 -7.38 2.56 -3.64
CA ILE A 88 -6.83 1.36 -4.27
C ILE A 88 -5.31 1.45 -4.13
N ILE A 89 -4.75 0.43 -3.52
CA ILE A 89 -3.33 0.36 -3.14
C ILE A 89 -2.75 -0.93 -3.72
N MET A 90 -1.66 -0.79 -4.47
CA MET A 90 -0.88 -1.92 -4.98
C MET A 90 0.58 -1.72 -4.60
N GLY A 91 1.15 -2.69 -3.89
CA GLY A 91 2.44 -2.54 -3.24
C GLY A 91 3.19 -3.85 -3.03
N GLN A 92 4.20 -3.79 -2.17
CA GLN A 92 5.09 -4.91 -1.88
C GLN A 92 4.79 -5.48 -0.49
N ILE A 93 5.11 -6.73 -0.24
CA ILE A 93 4.99 -7.31 1.10
C ILE A 93 6.31 -7.12 1.84
N TYR A 94 6.26 -6.69 3.10
CA TYR A 94 7.44 -6.64 3.93
C TYR A 94 7.87 -8.07 4.29
N HIS A 95 9.08 -8.44 3.92
CA HIS A 95 9.66 -9.75 4.20
C HIS A 95 10.79 -9.59 5.22
N ARG A 96 10.94 -10.55 6.14
CA ARG A 96 12.02 -10.54 7.14
C ARG A 96 13.43 -10.46 6.52
N ARG A 97 13.60 -11.01 5.32
CA ARG A 97 14.86 -10.99 4.56
C ARG A 97 15.13 -9.68 3.81
N ARG A 98 14.12 -8.79 3.66
CA ARG A 98 14.31 -7.49 3.04
C ARG A 98 14.90 -6.54 4.08
N HIS A 99 16.16 -6.17 3.88
CA HIS A 99 16.88 -5.25 4.76
C HIS A 99 16.25 -3.86 4.66
N LEU A 100 15.52 -3.46 5.69
CA LEU A 100 15.25 -2.05 5.96
C LEU A 100 16.47 -1.48 6.71
N PRO A 101 16.80 -0.19 6.52
CA PRO A 101 17.87 0.45 7.28
C PRO A 101 17.65 0.28 8.80
N THR A 102 18.73 0.05 9.55
CA THR A 102 18.67 -0.18 11.00
C THR A 102 17.95 0.95 11.74
N ASP A 103 18.18 2.21 11.35
CA ASP A 103 17.51 3.36 11.94
C ASP A 103 15.99 3.31 11.76
N LEU A 104 15.53 2.80 10.62
CA LEU A 104 14.11 2.62 10.34
C LEU A 104 13.53 1.47 11.18
N LEU A 105 14.26 0.37 11.33
CA LEU A 105 13.84 -0.74 12.19
C LEU A 105 13.73 -0.31 13.66
N ASN A 106 14.70 0.44 14.15
CA ASN A 106 14.69 1.01 15.49
C ASN A 106 13.50 1.96 15.70
N LEU A 107 13.24 2.84 14.73
CA LEU A 107 12.07 3.74 14.76
C LEU A 107 10.74 2.98 14.74
N LEU A 108 10.65 1.89 13.99
CA LEU A 108 9.44 1.07 13.91
C LEU A 108 9.18 0.32 15.23
N GLY A 109 10.20 0.05 16.04
CA GLY A 109 10.03 -0.54 17.38
C GLY A 109 9.21 -1.84 17.38
N GLY A 110 9.37 -2.68 16.36
CA GLY A 110 8.59 -3.93 16.21
C GLY A 110 7.12 -3.73 15.78
N LYS A 111 6.68 -2.50 15.52
CA LYS A 111 5.34 -2.20 14.99
C LYS A 111 5.13 -2.75 13.57
N LEU A 112 6.17 -3.13 12.84
CA LEU A 112 6.06 -3.76 11.51
C LEU A 112 6.39 -5.25 11.59
N LYS A 113 5.54 -6.10 11.00
CA LYS A 113 5.71 -7.54 10.98
C LYS A 113 5.89 -8.06 9.56
N PRO A 114 6.69 -9.13 9.34
CA PRO A 114 6.71 -9.81 8.05
C PRO A 114 5.29 -10.21 7.62
N GLY A 115 4.92 -9.92 6.38
CA GLY A 115 3.55 -10.05 5.87
C GLY A 115 2.78 -8.73 5.83
N ASP A 116 3.14 -7.72 6.64
CA ASP A 116 2.57 -6.37 6.50
C ASP A 116 2.93 -5.78 5.13
N GLY A 117 2.12 -4.87 4.60
CA GLY A 117 2.41 -4.25 3.33
C GLY A 117 3.44 -3.12 3.44
N LEU A 118 4.15 -2.89 2.34
CA LEU A 118 5.18 -1.88 2.18
C LEU A 118 4.86 -1.05 0.94
N LEU A 119 4.77 0.27 1.15
CA LEU A 119 4.52 1.27 0.14
C LEU A 119 5.70 2.24 0.08
N ARG A 120 6.17 2.47 -1.14
CA ARG A 120 7.11 3.51 -1.52
C ARG A 120 6.41 4.51 -2.44
N SER A 121 7.02 5.66 -2.69
CA SER A 121 6.39 6.72 -3.48
C SER A 121 6.13 6.33 -4.95
N ASN A 122 6.76 5.27 -5.46
CA ASN A 122 6.52 4.72 -6.79
C ASN A 122 5.41 3.67 -6.85
N ASN A 123 4.82 3.26 -5.72
CA ASN A 123 3.73 2.29 -5.69
C ASN A 123 2.39 2.93 -6.12
N TYR A 124 1.44 2.08 -6.52
CA TYR A 124 0.12 2.55 -6.93
C TYR A 124 -0.70 2.88 -5.70
N VAL A 125 -0.94 4.17 -5.46
CA VAL A 125 -1.85 4.64 -4.40
C VAL A 125 -2.77 5.68 -5.00
N LYS A 126 -4.02 5.30 -5.24
CA LYS A 126 -5.03 6.17 -5.85
C LYS A 126 -6.33 6.10 -5.09
N ARG A 127 -7.00 7.25 -4.96
CA ARG A 127 -8.36 7.27 -4.42
C ARG A 127 -9.25 6.34 -5.23
N PHE A 128 -10.08 5.60 -4.51
CA PHE A 128 -11.04 4.70 -5.11
C PHE A 128 -11.97 5.48 -6.04
N ASN A 129 -12.24 4.92 -7.21
CA ASN A 129 -13.38 5.26 -8.03
C ASN A 129 -13.82 4.00 -8.79
N LYS A 130 -15.08 3.97 -9.25
CA LYS A 130 -15.64 2.79 -9.93
C LYS A 130 -14.83 2.38 -11.16
N ARG A 131 -14.34 3.35 -11.95
CA ARG A 131 -13.53 3.10 -13.15
C ARG A 131 -12.21 2.38 -12.84
N ARG A 132 -11.46 2.82 -11.82
CA ARG A 132 -10.20 2.20 -11.39
C ARG A 132 -10.42 0.85 -10.74
N HIS A 133 -11.51 0.71 -9.98
CA HIS A 133 -11.92 -0.59 -9.44
C HIS A 133 -12.12 -1.61 -10.57
N GLN A 134 -12.88 -1.23 -11.61
CA GLN A 134 -13.10 -2.08 -12.77
C GLN A 134 -11.79 -2.43 -13.49
N LYS A 135 -10.91 -1.46 -13.72
CA LYS A 135 -9.57 -1.72 -14.29
C LYS A 135 -8.71 -2.65 -13.42
N ALA A 136 -8.79 -2.51 -12.09
CA ALA A 136 -8.06 -3.40 -11.18
C ALA A 136 -8.60 -4.83 -11.25
N LEU A 137 -9.92 -5.01 -11.37
CA LEU A 137 -10.55 -6.32 -11.60
C LEU A 137 -10.18 -6.91 -12.97
N GLU A 138 -10.10 -6.10 -14.02
CA GLU A 138 -9.62 -6.55 -15.33
C GLU A 138 -8.17 -7.01 -15.26
N ALA A 139 -7.33 -6.31 -14.49
CA ALA A 139 -5.94 -6.69 -14.27
C ALA A 139 -5.81 -8.06 -13.58
N THR A 140 -6.72 -8.44 -12.69
CA THR A 140 -6.69 -9.78 -12.04
C THR A 140 -6.91 -10.92 -13.02
N ARG A 141 -7.69 -10.67 -14.09
CA ARG A 141 -8.00 -11.65 -15.15
C ARG A 141 -6.93 -11.68 -16.24
N SER A 142 -6.13 -10.62 -16.34
CA SER A 142 -5.06 -10.53 -17.32
C SER A 142 -3.83 -11.33 -16.91
N ARG A 143 -3.13 -11.95 -17.87
CA ARG A 143 -1.81 -12.56 -17.61
C ARG A 143 -0.75 -11.48 -17.51
N CYS A 144 -0.03 -11.47 -16.39
CA CYS A 144 1.23 -10.74 -16.29
C CYS A 144 2.27 -11.47 -17.15
N ARG A 145 2.95 -10.72 -18.02
CA ARG A 145 4.03 -11.23 -18.87
C ARG A 145 5.32 -11.35 -18.09
#